data_AF-A0A833VF12-F1
#
_entry.id   AF-A0A833VF12-F1
#
_cell.length_a   1.000
_cell.length_b   1.000
_cell.length_c   1.000
_cell.angle_alpha   90.00
_cell.angle_beta   90.00
_cell.angle_gamma   90.00
#
_symmetry.space_group_name_H-M   'P 1'
#
loop_
_entity.id
_entity.type
_entity.pdbx_description
1 polymer ?
#
loop_
_entity_poly.entity_id
_entity_poly.type
_entity_poly.pdbx_seq_one_letter_code
_entity_poly.pdbx_strand_id
1 'polypeptide(L)'
;MFEGSLSSHTSSPLNLTAPLSDPPTSPEQPSSDVLDLDNTEKLFSSVKTRTLVTSLLDLYAMAVKPIVKFGTMLIQSPVVMENRIRRAVMVGAVRSTVYRQFCAGEMTEEASETVRRIWKRVGFRSILDYAIEDAEDGNAARWNLEGFKQTADMAAALPPTSVSAVNQFLLILSIKKMAG
;
A
#
# COMPACT_ATOMS: atom_id res chain seq x y z
N MET A 1 -28.48 -51.40 -21.72
CA MET A 1 -27.66 -51.46 -20.49
C MET A 1 -26.90 -50.14 -20.40
N PHE A 2 -26.87 -49.54 -19.21
CA PHE A 2 -26.51 -48.16 -18.85
C PHE A 2 -27.66 -47.12 -18.86
N GLU A 3 -28.41 -47.14 -17.75
CA GLU A 3 -29.04 -45.95 -17.17
C GLU A 3 -27.99 -45.15 -16.38
N GLY A 4 -28.16 -43.81 -16.33
CA GLY A 4 -27.29 -42.91 -15.59
C GLY A 4 -28.02 -41.60 -15.27
N SER A 5 -28.63 -41.59 -14.09
CA SER A 5 -29.43 -40.56 -13.44
C SER A 5 -28.82 -39.13 -13.39
N LEU A 6 -29.61 -38.10 -13.73
CA LEU A 6 -29.34 -36.70 -13.39
C LEU A 6 -29.92 -36.39 -12.01
N SER A 7 -29.06 -36.16 -11.01
CA SER A 7 -29.49 -35.69 -9.68
C SER A 7 -29.47 -34.16 -9.61
N SER A 8 -30.65 -33.59 -9.39
CA SER A 8 -30.84 -32.19 -9.02
C SER A 8 -30.41 -31.98 -7.56
N HIS A 9 -29.35 -31.21 -7.33
CA HIS A 9 -28.97 -30.78 -6.00
C HIS A 9 -29.82 -29.57 -5.58
N THR A 10 -30.91 -29.85 -4.89
CA THR A 10 -31.68 -28.86 -4.12
C THR A 10 -30.91 -28.56 -2.84
N SER A 11 -30.38 -27.34 -2.69
CA SER A 11 -29.78 -26.88 -1.44
C SER A 11 -30.88 -26.39 -0.49
N SER A 12 -30.88 -26.93 0.74
CA SER A 12 -31.76 -26.50 1.81
C SER A 12 -31.40 -25.08 2.27
N PRO A 13 -32.36 -24.19 2.57
CA PRO A 13 -32.06 -22.88 3.12
C PRO A 13 -31.56 -22.99 4.57
N LEU A 14 -30.42 -22.35 4.84
CA LEU A 14 -29.83 -22.19 6.18
C LEU A 14 -30.78 -21.38 7.08
N ASN A 15 -31.30 -22.04 8.11
CA ASN A 15 -32.19 -21.45 9.12
C ASN A 15 -31.34 -20.66 10.15
N LEU A 16 -31.32 -19.34 10.05
CA LEU A 16 -30.68 -18.44 11.01
C LEU A 16 -31.60 -18.20 12.22
N THR A 17 -31.66 -19.13 13.17
CA THR A 17 -32.13 -18.83 14.53
C THR A 17 -31.49 -19.81 15.53
N ALA A 18 -30.31 -19.46 16.03
CA ALA A 18 -29.77 -20.02 17.26
C ALA A 18 -29.43 -18.84 18.20
N PRO A 19 -29.85 -18.86 19.47
CA PRO A 19 -29.61 -17.77 20.41
C PRO A 19 -28.13 -17.69 20.79
N LEU A 20 -27.60 -16.46 20.88
CA LEU A 20 -26.24 -16.13 21.30
C LEU A 20 -25.97 -16.64 22.73
N SER A 21 -25.03 -17.57 22.89
CA SER A 21 -24.39 -17.84 24.18
C SER A 21 -23.29 -16.83 24.42
N ASP A 22 -23.28 -16.21 25.61
CA ASP A 22 -22.28 -15.22 26.02
C ASP A 22 -20.84 -15.78 25.90
N PRO A 23 -19.86 -14.98 25.46
CA PRO A 23 -18.47 -15.45 25.40
C PRO A 23 -17.86 -15.55 26.81
N PRO A 24 -17.01 -16.56 27.07
CA PRO A 24 -16.31 -16.69 28.34
C PRO A 24 -15.31 -15.54 28.51
N THR A 25 -15.33 -14.91 29.69
CA THR A 25 -14.40 -13.87 30.15
C THR A 25 -12.95 -14.29 29.88
N SER A 26 -12.32 -13.64 28.90
CA SER A 26 -10.90 -13.79 28.60
C SER A 26 -10.07 -13.08 29.68
N PRO A 27 -8.99 -13.68 30.19
CA PRO A 27 -8.13 -13.04 31.18
C PRO A 27 -7.54 -11.75 30.63
N GLU A 28 -7.68 -10.71 31.45
CA GLU A 28 -7.21 -9.33 31.30
C GLU A 28 -5.85 -9.26 30.59
N GLN A 29 -5.86 -8.86 29.31
CA GLN A 29 -4.63 -8.51 28.60
C GLN A 29 -3.99 -7.32 29.31
N PRO A 30 -2.66 -7.31 29.50
CA PRO A 30 -1.97 -6.16 30.07
C PRO A 30 -2.34 -4.94 29.26
N SER A 31 -2.87 -3.92 29.95
CA SER A 31 -3.23 -2.62 29.39
C SER A 31 -2.16 -2.20 28.41
N SER A 32 -2.50 -2.28 27.11
CA SER A 32 -1.72 -1.63 26.08
C SER A 32 -1.50 -0.21 26.55
N ASP A 33 -0.25 0.23 26.64
CA ASP A 33 0.10 1.65 26.71
C ASP A 33 -0.64 2.28 25.51
N VAL A 34 -1.81 2.87 25.80
CA VAL A 34 -2.75 3.30 24.76
C VAL A 34 -1.99 4.37 24.01
N LEU A 35 -1.64 4.06 22.77
CA LEU A 35 -0.96 4.98 21.89
C LEU A 35 -1.76 6.28 21.86
N ASP A 36 -1.22 7.30 22.52
CA ASP A 36 -1.82 8.62 22.60
C ASP A 36 -1.57 9.35 21.28
N LEU A 37 -2.60 9.39 20.43
CA LEU A 37 -2.57 10.06 19.13
C LEU A 37 -2.71 11.58 19.24
N ASP A 38 -3.18 12.09 20.38
CA ASP A 38 -3.37 13.53 20.61
C ASP A 38 -2.04 14.19 21.00
N ASN A 39 -1.12 13.43 21.61
CA ASN A 39 0.22 13.90 21.95
C ASN A 39 1.21 13.79 20.78
N THR A 40 1.03 14.67 19.79
CA THR A 40 1.90 14.78 18.61
C THR A 40 3.38 15.02 18.96
N GLU A 41 3.67 15.75 20.04
CA GLU A 41 5.04 15.98 20.51
C GLU A 41 5.74 14.67 20.89
N LYS A 42 5.06 13.82 21.69
CA LYS A 42 5.59 12.51 22.08
C LYS A 42 5.74 11.59 20.86
N LEU A 43 4.76 11.59 19.95
CA LEU A 43 4.79 10.79 18.71
C LEU A 43 5.97 11.13 17.81
N PHE A 44 6.26 12.42 17.62
CA PHE A 44 7.31 12.88 16.71
C PHE A 44 8.64 13.22 17.41
N SER A 45 8.77 12.98 18.71
CA SER A 45 9.99 13.23 19.49
C SER A 45 11.25 12.56 18.93
N SER A 46 11.10 11.41 18.27
CA SER A 46 12.20 10.66 17.64
C SER A 46 12.57 11.16 16.22
N VAL A 47 11.80 12.09 15.65
CA VAL A 47 11.94 12.58 14.29
C VAL A 47 12.60 13.95 14.28
N LYS A 48 13.54 14.17 13.35
CA LYS A 48 14.23 15.46 13.21
C LYS A 48 13.26 16.52 12.68
N THR A 49 13.35 17.74 13.20
CA THR A 49 12.54 18.90 12.74
C THR A 49 12.64 19.12 11.23
N ARG A 50 13.84 18.95 10.65
CA ARG A 50 14.05 19.09 9.20
C ARG A 50 13.21 18.07 8.41
N THR A 51 13.11 16.84 8.90
CA THR A 51 12.27 15.81 8.30
C THR A 51 10.80 16.24 8.35
N LEU A 52 10.31 16.71 9.50
CA LEU A 52 8.93 17.18 9.65
C LEU A 52 8.59 18.32 8.70
N VAL A 53 9.47 19.32 8.59
CA VAL A 53 9.28 20.45 7.66
C VAL A 53 9.29 19.97 6.21
N THR A 54 10.22 19.10 5.82
CA THR A 54 10.24 18.54 4.45
C THR A 54 8.98 17.73 4.16
N SER A 55 8.54 16.88 5.08
CA SER A 55 7.30 16.10 4.95
C SER A 55 6.08 17.01 4.80
N LEU A 56 6.03 18.12 5.53
CA LEU A 56 4.96 19.11 5.43
C LEU A 56 4.94 19.80 4.06
N LEU A 57 6.11 20.20 3.56
CA LEU A 57 6.25 20.81 2.24
C LEU A 57 5.84 19.84 1.12
N ASP A 58 6.31 18.59 1.19
CA ASP A 58 5.95 17.55 0.22
C ASP A 58 4.43 17.31 0.22
N LEU A 59 3.81 17.25 1.40
CA LEU A 59 2.36 17.10 1.54
C LEU A 59 1.59 18.29 0.94
N TYR A 60 2.00 19.53 1.24
CA TYR A 60 1.36 20.72 0.66
C TYR A 60 1.52 20.77 -0.85
N ALA A 61 2.70 20.41 -1.38
CA ALA A 61 2.93 20.35 -2.81
C ALA A 61 1.96 19.37 -3.51
N MET A 62 1.70 18.22 -2.88
CA MET A 62 0.75 17.22 -3.39
C MET A 62 -0.73 17.63 -3.23
N ALA A 63 -1.05 18.46 -2.23
CA ALA A 63 -2.41 18.98 -2.05
C ALA A 63 -2.81 20.03 -3.10
N VAL A 64 -1.82 20.70 -3.71
CA VAL A 64 -2.05 21.79 -4.67
C VAL A 64 -2.05 21.26 -6.11
N LYS A 65 -3.25 21.05 -6.67
CA LYS A 65 -3.45 20.46 -8.02
C LYS A 65 -2.58 21.08 -9.13
N PRO A 66 -2.41 22.42 -9.25
CA PRO A 66 -1.53 22.99 -10.26
C PRO A 66 -0.06 22.57 -10.13
N ILE A 67 0.45 22.44 -8.90
CA ILE A 67 1.83 22.02 -8.65
C ILE A 67 2.03 20.58 -9.10
N VAL A 68 1.10 19.69 -8.73
CA VAL A 68 1.11 18.29 -9.18
C VAL A 68 1.10 18.21 -10.71
N LYS A 69 0.19 18.92 -11.38
CA LYS A 69 0.11 18.93 -12.85
C LYS A 69 1.40 19.41 -13.50
N PHE A 70 1.99 20.48 -12.99
CA PHE A 70 3.26 21.00 -13.50
C PHE A 70 4.39 19.97 -13.32
N GLY A 71 4.48 19.34 -12.15
CA GLY A 71 5.45 18.28 -11.88
C GLY A 71 5.30 17.10 -12.84
N THR A 72 4.07 16.61 -13.03
CA THR A 72 3.77 15.53 -13.99
C THR A 72 4.18 15.92 -15.41
N MET A 73 3.81 17.12 -15.87
CA MET A 73 4.19 17.61 -17.20
C MET A 73 5.71 17.70 -17.37
N LEU A 74 6.42 18.16 -16.34
CA LEU A 74 7.88 18.28 -16.37
C LEU A 74 8.55 16.91 -16.47
N ILE A 75 8.10 15.94 -15.67
CA ILE A 75 8.62 14.56 -15.67
C ILE A 75 8.36 13.89 -17.03
N GLN A 76 7.20 14.13 -17.63
CA GLN A 76 6.80 13.59 -18.94
C GLN A 76 7.35 14.41 -20.12
N SER A 77 8.09 15.49 -19.87
CA SER A 77 8.58 16.35 -20.95
C SER A 77 9.68 15.65 -21.76
N PRO A 78 9.73 15.85 -23.10
CA PRO A 78 10.80 15.31 -23.93
C PRO A 78 12.20 15.73 -23.47
N VAL A 79 12.33 16.96 -22.95
CA VAL A 79 13.58 17.52 -22.41
C VAL A 79 14.19 16.66 -21.30
N VAL A 80 13.34 16.03 -20.49
CA VAL A 80 13.73 15.11 -19.41
C VAL A 80 13.84 13.68 -19.94
N MET A 81 12.88 13.22 -20.75
CA MET A 81 12.82 11.84 -21.22
C MET A 81 13.91 11.46 -22.24
N GLU A 82 14.29 12.38 -23.13
CA GLU A 82 15.26 12.12 -24.20
C GLU A 82 16.70 11.99 -23.69
N ASN A 83 17.01 12.59 -22.54
CA ASN A 83 18.35 12.55 -21.96
C ASN A 83 18.39 11.68 -20.70
N ARG A 84 19.10 10.55 -20.79
CA ARG A 84 19.25 9.59 -19.68
C ARG A 84 19.78 10.22 -18.39
N ILE A 85 20.69 11.18 -18.48
CA ILE A 85 21.26 11.86 -17.29
C ILE A 85 20.18 12.71 -16.63
N ARG A 86 19.45 13.51 -17.41
CA ARG A 86 18.37 14.37 -16.89
C ARG A 86 17.25 13.54 -16.28
N ARG A 87 16.88 12.45 -16.95
CA ARG A 87 15.91 11.48 -16.42
C ARG A 87 16.38 10.90 -15.09
N ALA A 88 17.64 10.45 -15.00
CA ALA A 88 18.18 9.88 -13.76
C ALA A 88 18.20 10.91 -12.62
N VAL A 89 18.60 12.15 -12.90
CA VAL A 89 18.57 13.25 -11.93
C VAL A 89 17.13 13.53 -11.46
N MET A 90 16.18 13.59 -12.39
CA MET A 90 14.77 13.81 -12.05
C MET A 90 14.20 12.67 -11.19
N VAL A 91 14.45 11.42 -11.57
CA VAL A 91 14.04 10.24 -10.79
C VAL A 91 14.65 10.28 -9.39
N GLY A 92 15.94 10.62 -9.27
CA GLY A 92 16.60 10.78 -7.97
C GLY A 92 15.98 11.89 -7.11
N ALA A 93 15.57 13.01 -7.72
CA ALA A 93 14.90 14.11 -7.02
C ALA A 93 13.49 13.70 -6.53
N VAL A 94 12.70 13.04 -7.38
CA VAL A 94 11.38 12.49 -7.00
C VAL A 94 11.54 11.44 -5.89
N ARG A 95 12.54 10.57 -6.02
CA ARG A 95 12.86 9.56 -4.99
C ARG A 95 13.20 10.17 -3.64
N SER A 96 13.83 11.35 -3.64
CA SER A 96 14.27 12.05 -2.43
C SER A 96 13.20 12.93 -1.77
N THR A 97 11.99 13.01 -2.35
CA THR A 97 10.88 13.85 -1.87
C THR A 97 9.66 12.97 -1.55
N VAL A 98 8.59 13.10 -2.34
CA VAL A 98 7.30 12.43 -2.15
C VAL A 98 7.44 10.92 -2.02
N TYR A 99 8.35 10.32 -2.80
CA TYR A 99 8.55 8.88 -2.78
C TYR A 99 9.04 8.40 -1.42
N ARG A 100 10.07 9.04 -0.86
CA ARG A 100 10.60 8.69 0.48
C ARG A 100 9.55 8.87 1.56
N GLN A 101 8.62 9.82 1.38
CA GLN A 101 7.63 10.15 2.39
C GLN A 101 6.40 9.23 2.34
N PHE A 102 5.98 8.80 1.15
CA PHE A 102 4.74 8.05 0.95
C PHE A 102 4.95 6.57 0.60
N CYS A 103 6.12 6.19 0.10
CA CYS A 103 6.42 4.82 -0.32
C CYS A 103 7.37 4.15 0.67
N ALA A 104 7.08 2.89 1.02
CA ALA A 104 7.92 2.10 1.93
C ALA A 104 9.27 1.69 1.31
N GLY A 105 9.34 1.66 -0.01
CA GLY A 105 10.51 1.26 -0.80
C GLY A 105 10.13 0.92 -2.24
N GLU A 106 11.09 0.95 -3.15
CA GLU A 106 10.88 0.61 -4.58
C GLU A 106 10.90 -0.89 -4.83
N MET A 107 11.68 -1.58 -4.01
CA MET A 107 11.82 -3.02 -4.05
C MET A 107 11.30 -3.63 -2.75
N THR A 108 10.96 -4.92 -2.83
CA THR A 108 10.54 -5.72 -1.67
C THR A 108 11.54 -5.65 -0.51
N GLU A 109 12.84 -5.59 -0.79
CA GLU A 109 13.89 -5.47 0.21
C GLU A 109 13.76 -4.17 1.04
N GLU A 110 13.68 -3.02 0.36
CA GLU A 110 13.52 -1.70 1.00
C GLU A 110 12.22 -1.61 1.78
N ALA A 111 11.12 -2.14 1.21
CA ALA A 111 9.84 -2.21 1.88
C ALA A 111 9.91 -3.08 3.14
N SER A 112 10.59 -4.23 3.08
CA SER A 112 10.77 -5.14 4.22
C SER A 112 11.55 -4.48 5.36
N GLU A 113 12.59 -3.70 5.04
CA GLU A 113 13.36 -2.93 6.02
C GLU A 113 12.51 -1.84 6.68
N THR A 114 11.70 -1.13 5.88
CA THR A 114 10.77 -0.12 6.39
C THR A 114 9.74 -0.74 7.34
N VAL A 115 9.12 -1.88 6.97
CA VAL A 115 8.16 -2.58 7.85
C VAL A 115 8.84 -3.04 9.14
N ARG A 116 10.02 -3.66 9.06
CA ARG A 116 10.78 -4.06 10.25
C ARG A 116 11.12 -2.86 11.14
N ARG A 117 11.47 -1.72 10.57
CA ARG A 117 11.78 -0.49 11.31
C ARG A 117 10.55 0.03 12.04
N ILE A 118 9.40 0.11 11.37
CA ILE A 118 8.13 0.55 11.96
C ILE A 118 7.74 -0.40 13.10
N TRP A 119 7.77 -1.71 12.86
CA TRP A 119 7.41 -2.71 13.87
C TRP A 119 8.34 -2.67 15.09
N LYS A 120 9.66 -2.65 14.90
CA LYS A 120 10.63 -2.67 16.01
C LYS A 120 10.65 -1.38 16.83
N ARG A 121 10.48 -0.22 16.19
CA ARG A 121 10.66 1.09 16.85
C ARG A 121 9.37 1.70 17.36
N VAL A 122 8.27 1.46 16.65
CA VAL A 122 6.97 2.10 16.92
C VAL A 122 5.95 1.09 17.43
N GLY A 123 6.15 -0.21 17.15
CA GLY A 123 5.21 -1.26 17.52
C GLY A 123 4.00 -1.37 16.58
N PHE A 124 3.97 -0.60 15.48
CA PHE A 124 2.86 -0.65 14.53
C PHE A 124 2.97 -1.82 13.56
N ARG A 125 1.79 -2.31 13.19
CA ARG A 125 1.60 -3.26 12.10
C ARG A 125 1.43 -2.47 10.81
N SER A 126 2.07 -2.93 9.74
CA SER A 126 1.97 -2.28 8.43
C SER A 126 0.84 -2.90 7.61
N ILE A 127 0.20 -2.10 6.76
CA ILE A 127 -0.57 -2.58 5.60
C ILE A 127 0.34 -2.31 4.41
N LEU A 128 0.67 -3.35 3.65
CA LEU A 128 1.54 -3.21 2.50
C LEU A 128 0.69 -3.09 1.24
N ASP A 129 0.74 -1.93 0.59
CA ASP A 129 0.01 -1.65 -0.64
C ASP A 129 0.96 -1.71 -1.84
N TYR A 130 0.77 -2.71 -2.71
CA TYR A 130 1.50 -2.81 -3.96
C TYR A 130 0.85 -1.88 -5.00
N ALA A 131 1.37 -0.66 -5.06
CA ALA A 131 0.89 0.37 -5.97
C ALA A 131 1.38 0.11 -7.40
N ILE A 132 0.47 -0.32 -8.27
CA ILE A 132 0.69 -0.49 -9.71
C ILE A 132 -0.16 0.48 -10.52
N GLU A 133 0.39 0.89 -11.65
CA GLU A 133 -0.35 1.63 -12.67
C GLU A 133 -1.11 0.67 -13.59
N ASP A 134 -2.07 1.23 -14.33
CA ASP A 134 -2.96 0.49 -15.23
C ASP A 134 -2.16 -0.37 -16.24
N ALA A 135 -2.67 -1.56 -16.55
CA ALA A 135 -2.03 -2.49 -17.47
C ALA A 135 -2.73 -2.41 -18.84
N GLU A 136 -2.04 -1.86 -19.83
CA GLU A 136 -2.59 -1.68 -21.17
C GLU A 136 -2.66 -3.00 -21.98
N ASP A 137 -1.93 -4.03 -21.54
CA ASP A 137 -1.91 -5.35 -22.19
C ASP A 137 -1.76 -6.52 -21.20
N GLY A 138 -1.89 -7.75 -21.74
CA GLY A 138 -1.79 -8.97 -20.94
C GLY A 138 -0.40 -9.26 -20.38
N ASN A 139 0.67 -8.74 -20.98
CA ASN A 139 2.03 -8.92 -20.45
C ASN A 139 2.28 -7.99 -19.25
N ALA A 140 1.85 -6.73 -19.36
CA ALA A 140 1.86 -5.77 -18.25
C ALA A 140 1.04 -6.31 -17.07
N ALA A 141 -0.14 -6.88 -17.32
CA ALA A 141 -0.96 -7.50 -16.28
C ALA A 141 -0.24 -8.67 -15.59
N ARG A 142 0.48 -9.51 -16.34
CA ARG A 142 1.27 -10.61 -15.77
C ARG A 142 2.44 -10.11 -14.93
N TRP A 143 3.14 -9.06 -15.36
CA TRP A 143 4.21 -8.46 -14.57
C TRP A 143 3.70 -7.85 -13.27
N ASN A 144 2.57 -7.16 -13.32
CA ASN A 144 1.90 -6.63 -12.14
C ASN A 144 1.52 -7.74 -11.15
N LEU A 145 0.96 -8.85 -11.64
CA LEU A 145 0.63 -10.01 -10.79
C LEU A 145 1.88 -10.62 -10.15
N GLU A 146 2.96 -10.76 -10.91
CA GLU A 146 4.21 -11.32 -10.40
C GLU A 146 4.84 -10.41 -9.31
N GLY A 147 4.81 -9.10 -9.52
CA GLY A 147 5.26 -8.13 -8.51
C GLY A 147 4.40 -8.14 -7.23
N PHE A 148 3.08 -8.30 -7.37
CA PHE A 148 2.19 -8.47 -6.22
C PHE A 148 2.51 -9.75 -5.44
N LYS A 149 2.72 -10.86 -6.17
CA LYS A 149 3.09 -12.14 -5.56
C LYS A 149 4.40 -12.02 -4.78
N GLN A 150 5.43 -11.40 -5.35
CA GLN A 150 6.69 -11.15 -4.65
C GLN A 150 6.51 -10.30 -3.38
N THR A 151 5.59 -9.34 -3.41
CA THR A 151 5.23 -8.52 -2.26
C THR A 151 4.56 -9.34 -1.15
N ALA A 152 3.65 -10.24 -1.52
CA ALA A 152 2.99 -11.16 -0.59
C ALA A 152 3.98 -12.17 0.01
N ASP A 153 4.85 -12.75 -0.81
CA ASP A 153 5.90 -13.68 -0.36
C ASP A 153 6.88 -12.99 0.61
N MET A 154 7.29 -11.75 0.32
CA MET A 154 8.11 -10.95 1.23
C MET A 154 7.39 -10.68 2.56
N ALA A 155 6.12 -10.28 2.52
CA ALA A 155 5.35 -10.02 3.72
C ALA A 155 5.18 -11.28 4.59
N ALA A 156 5.01 -12.45 3.97
CA ALA A 156 4.94 -13.73 4.68
C ALA A 156 6.25 -14.12 5.37
N ALA A 157 7.40 -13.65 4.85
CA ALA A 157 8.72 -13.86 5.45
C ALA A 157 9.05 -12.87 6.59
N LEU A 158 8.22 -11.85 6.82
CA LEU A 158 8.36 -10.92 7.93
C LEU A 158 7.80 -11.50 9.24
N PRO A 159 8.15 -10.94 10.42
CA PRO A 159 7.57 -11.38 11.68
C PRO A 159 6.03 -11.40 11.61
N PRO A 160 5.34 -12.46 12.08
CA PRO A 160 3.89 -12.65 11.87
C PRO A 160 2.99 -11.51 12.36
N THR A 161 3.46 -10.71 13.32
CA THR A 161 2.73 -9.57 13.85
C THR A 161 3.05 -8.25 13.16
N SER A 162 4.07 -8.20 12.29
CA SER A 162 4.56 -6.95 11.68
C SER A 162 3.74 -6.46 10.48
N VAL A 163 3.06 -7.36 9.78
CA VAL A 163 2.14 -7.03 8.67
C VAL A 163 0.72 -7.43 9.07
N SER A 164 -0.25 -6.62 8.66
CA SER A 164 -1.67 -6.86 8.91
C SER A 164 -2.44 -7.30 7.68
N ALA A 165 -2.10 -6.73 6.53
CA ALA A 165 -2.65 -7.11 5.24
C ALA A 165 -1.66 -6.75 4.14
N VAL A 166 -1.78 -7.44 3.02
CA VAL A 166 -1.14 -7.08 1.75
C VAL A 166 -2.27 -6.79 0.77
N ASN A 167 -2.30 -5.59 0.24
CA ASN A 167 -3.32 -5.11 -0.67
C ASN A 167 -2.69 -4.75 -2.03
N GLN A 168 -3.53 -4.73 -3.05
CA GLN A 168 -3.21 -4.20 -4.36
C GLN A 168 -4.30 -3.18 -4.71
N PHE A 169 -4.01 -1.89 -4.55
CA PHE A 169 -4.88 -0.86 -5.13
C PHE A 169 -4.61 -0.75 -6.62
N LEU A 170 -5.52 -1.30 -7.43
CA LEU A 170 -5.59 -1.00 -8.86
C LEU A 170 -6.16 0.41 -9.01
N LEU A 171 -5.31 1.39 -9.29
CA LEU A 171 -5.74 2.73 -9.65
C LEU A 171 -6.26 2.65 -11.10
N ILE A 172 -7.55 2.30 -11.26
CA ILE A 172 -8.24 2.45 -12.55
C ILE A 172 -8.32 3.95 -12.83
N LEU A 173 -7.29 4.50 -13.45
CA LEU A 173 -7.43 5.75 -14.19
C LEU A 173 -8.38 5.42 -15.34
N SER A 174 -9.67 5.71 -15.12
CA SER A 174 -10.66 5.69 -16.19
C SER A 174 -10.25 6.78 -17.19
N ILE A 175 -9.35 6.45 -18.12
CA ILE A 175 -9.25 7.17 -19.38
C ILE A 175 -10.52 6.78 -20.10
N LYS A 176 -11.58 7.55 -19.85
CA LYS A 176 -12.74 7.57 -20.71
C LYS A 176 -12.21 7.94 -22.09
N LYS A 177 -12.05 6.89 -22.92
CA LYS A 177 -11.88 6.96 -24.35
C LYS A 177 -12.94 7.92 -24.85
N MET A 178 -12.56 9.18 -25.08
CA MET A 178 -13.35 10.12 -25.88
C MET A 178 -13.22 9.60 -27.30
N ALA A 179 -14.06 8.61 -27.60
CA ALA A 179 -14.49 8.37 -28.96
C ALA A 179 -15.28 9.62 -29.38
N GLY A 180 -14.71 10.33 -30.34
CA GLY A 180 -15.27 11.45 -31.08
C GLY A 180 -14.38 11.65 -32.29
#